data_AF-A0A1Z4IDG7-F1
#
_entry.id   AF-A0A1Z4IDG7-F1
#
_cell.length_a   1.000
_cell.length_b   1.000
_cell.length_c   1.000
_cell.angle_alpha   90.00
_cell.angle_beta   90.00
_cell.angle_gamma   90.00
#
_symmetry.space_group_name_H-M   'P 1'
#
loop_
_entity.id
_entity.type
_entity.pdbx_description
1 polymer ?
#
loop_
_entity_poly.entity_id
_entity_poly.type
_entity_poly.pdbx_seq_one_letter_code
_entity_poly.pdbx_strand_id
1 'polypeptide(L)'
;MPAAKAAWAAEQQGKFWEYHEALFKQQKRLNEGLYRKIAKSLGLNIEKFDEDILGEVANSAIQQDIDLVNQLGINSTPFFIMGSESFASVLSLDDMEQLLSKLVAKA
;
A
#
# COMPACT_ATOMS: atom_id res chain seq x y z
N MET A 1 4.30 -4.17 9.53
CA MET A 1 5.28 -3.23 8.93
C MET A 1 6.18 -3.83 7.85
N PRO A 2 6.73 -5.06 7.97
CA PRO A 2 7.72 -5.55 6.99
C PRO A 2 7.25 -5.53 5.52
N ALA A 3 6.01 -5.94 5.25
CA ALA A 3 5.44 -5.87 3.90
C ALA A 3 5.27 -4.43 3.36
N ALA A 4 5.01 -3.45 4.23
CA ALA A 4 4.91 -2.05 3.83
C ALA A 4 6.29 -1.49 3.42
N LYS A 5 7.35 -1.80 4.18
CA LYS A 5 8.73 -1.44 3.80
C LYS A 5 9.14 -2.08 2.48
N ALA A 6 8.77 -3.35 2.29
CA ALA A 6 9.04 -4.08 1.05
C ALA A 6 8.34 -3.44 -0.17
N ALA A 7 7.06 -3.06 -0.02
CA ALA A 7 6.33 -2.36 -1.07
C ALA A 7 6.93 -0.96 -1.33
N TRP A 8 7.34 -0.24 -0.28
CA TRP A 8 8.01 1.05 -0.40
C TRP A 8 9.35 0.94 -1.15
N ALA A 9 10.17 -0.08 -0.85
CA ALA A 9 11.43 -0.35 -1.55
C ALA A 9 11.21 -0.71 -3.03
N ALA A 10 10.13 -1.42 -3.35
CA ALA A 10 9.73 -1.68 -4.73
C ALA A 10 9.29 -0.41 -5.47
N GLU A 11 8.65 0.53 -4.78
CA GLU A 11 8.30 1.84 -5.35
C GLU A 11 9.54 2.67 -5.70
N GLN A 12 10.61 2.59 -4.91
CA GLN A 12 11.87 3.29 -5.23
C GLN A 12 12.51 2.82 -6.54
N GLN A 13 12.00 1.73 -7.11
CA GLN A 13 12.42 1.15 -8.38
C GLN A 13 11.27 1.08 -9.41
N GLY A 14 10.15 1.77 -9.15
CA GLY A 14 9.02 1.92 -10.08
C GLY A 14 8.16 0.65 -10.26
N LYS A 15 8.14 -0.24 -9.27
CA LYS A 15 7.41 -1.53 -9.32
C LYS A 15 6.39 -1.70 -8.20
N PHE A 16 5.88 -0.60 -7.63
CA PHE A 16 4.93 -0.69 -6.53
C PHE A 16 3.72 -1.53 -6.86
N TRP A 17 3.03 -1.27 -7.98
CA TRP A 17 1.76 -1.92 -8.28
C TRP A 17 1.91 -3.42 -8.50
N GLU A 18 2.91 -3.86 -9.25
CA GLU A 18 3.18 -5.29 -9.44
C GLU A 18 3.60 -5.97 -8.14
N TYR A 19 4.40 -5.28 -7.31
CA TYR A 19 4.82 -5.80 -6.02
C TYR A 19 3.65 -5.92 -5.04
N HIS A 20 2.83 -4.88 -4.95
CA HIS A 20 1.60 -4.83 -4.17
C HIS A 20 0.66 -5.97 -4.56
N GLU A 21 0.40 -6.17 -5.85
CA GLU A 21 -0.45 -7.26 -6.33
C GLU A 21 0.11 -8.63 -5.93
N ALA A 22 1.43 -8.83 -6.05
CA ALA A 22 2.09 -10.08 -5.68
C ALA A 22 2.01 -10.37 -4.16
N LEU A 23 2.07 -9.33 -3.31
CA LEU A 23 1.83 -9.45 -1.87
C LEU A 23 0.37 -9.84 -1.58
N PHE A 24 -0.59 -9.16 -2.21
CA PHE A 24 -2.02 -9.41 -2.02
C PHE A 24 -2.41 -10.84 -2.41
N LYS A 25 -1.86 -11.37 -3.51
CA LYS A 25 -2.06 -12.77 -3.93
C LYS A 25 -1.49 -13.79 -2.93
N GLN A 26 -0.57 -13.39 -2.05
CA GLN A 26 0.18 -14.27 -1.15
C GLN A 26 0.10 -13.85 0.32
N GLN A 27 -0.96 -13.13 0.72
CA GLN A 27 -1.14 -12.59 2.08
C GLN A 27 -0.94 -13.62 3.21
N LYS A 28 -1.29 -14.89 2.98
CA LYS A 28 -1.12 -15.96 3.97
C LYS A 28 0.34 -16.38 4.20
N ARG A 29 1.29 -15.86 3.40
CA ARG A 29 2.69 -16.31 3.33
C ARG A 29 3.69 -15.15 3.46
N LEU A 30 3.25 -13.99 3.95
CA LEU A 30 4.10 -12.80 4.10
C LEU A 30 5.26 -13.08 5.07
N ASN A 31 6.49 -13.00 4.56
CA ASN A 31 7.74 -13.11 5.29
C ASN A 31 8.89 -12.58 4.43
N GLU A 32 10.07 -12.39 5.01
CA GLU A 32 11.27 -11.86 4.34
C GLU A 32 11.65 -12.64 3.08
N GLY A 33 11.60 -13.98 3.16
CA GLY A 33 11.89 -14.85 2.02
C GLY A 33 10.93 -14.62 0.84
N LEU A 34 9.64 -14.42 1.12
CA LEU A 34 8.65 -14.08 0.12
C LEU A 34 8.91 -12.69 -0.47
N TYR A 35 9.19 -11.69 0.37
CA TYR A 35 9.43 -10.32 -0.10
C TYR A 35 10.58 -10.26 -1.12
N ARG A 36 11.70 -10.90 -0.77
CA ARG A 36 12.87 -10.97 -1.65
C ARG A 36 12.60 -11.82 -2.90
N LYS A 37 11.79 -12.87 -2.79
CA LYS A 37 11.37 -13.68 -3.94
C LYS A 37 10.54 -12.86 -4.93
N ILE A 38 9.59 -12.07 -4.44
CA ILE A 38 8.77 -11.18 -5.29
C ILE A 38 9.67 -10.14 -5.97
N ALA A 39 10.55 -9.48 -5.21
CA ALA A 39 11.49 -8.49 -5.74
C ALA A 39 12.32 -9.07 -6.90
N LYS A 40 12.88 -10.26 -6.72
CA LYS A 40 13.62 -10.99 -7.77
C LYS A 40 12.76 -11.28 -9.01
N SER A 41 11.53 -11.74 -8.81
CA SER A 41 10.64 -12.07 -9.92
C SER A 41 10.24 -10.85 -10.76
N LEU A 42 10.25 -9.66 -10.16
CA LEU A 42 9.94 -8.40 -10.83
C LEU A 42 11.17 -7.72 -11.43
N GLY A 43 12.35 -8.35 -11.34
CA GLY A 43 13.59 -7.81 -11.89
C GLY A 43 14.16 -6.62 -11.10
N LEU A 44 13.80 -6.47 -9.83
CA LEU A 44 14.36 -5.43 -8.98
C LEU A 44 15.86 -5.64 -8.72
N ASN A 45 16.60 -4.56 -8.55
CA ASN A 45 17.93 -4.61 -7.97
C ASN A 45 17.80 -5.02 -6.50
N ILE A 46 18.32 -6.21 -6.19
CA ILE A 46 18.15 -6.83 -4.89
C ILE A 46 19.05 -6.23 -3.82
N GLU A 47 20.25 -5.77 -4.19
CA GLU A 47 21.13 -5.07 -3.25
C GLU A 47 20.46 -3.77 -2.80
N LYS A 48 19.98 -2.96 -3.76
CA LYS A 48 19.22 -1.75 -3.47
C LYS A 48 17.94 -2.04 -2.68
N PHE A 49 17.21 -3.09 -3.03
CA PHE A 49 15.99 -3.48 -2.32
C PHE A 49 16.27 -3.86 -0.86
N ASP A 50 17.32 -4.67 -0.63
CA ASP A 50 17.73 -5.12 0.69
C ASP A 50 18.27 -3.94 1.54
N GLU A 51 18.89 -2.93 0.93
CA GLU A 51 19.25 -1.67 1.59
C GLU A 51 18.02 -0.81 1.93
N ASP A 52 17.14 -0.57 0.96
CA ASP A 52 15.96 0.30 1.09
C ASP A 52 14.99 -0.22 2.16
N ILE A 53 14.79 -1.55 2.27
CA ILE A 53 13.88 -2.15 3.24
C ILE A 53 14.39 -2.03 4.69
N LEU A 54 15.70 -1.93 4.88
CA LEU A 54 16.35 -1.76 6.19
C LEU A 54 16.58 -0.28 6.54
N GLY A 55 16.54 0.61 5.55
CA GLY A 55 16.84 2.02 5.71
C GLY A 55 15.81 2.80 6.53
N GLU A 56 16.29 3.84 7.21
CA GLU A 56 15.45 4.76 8.00
C GLU A 56 14.48 5.57 7.12
N VAL A 57 14.77 5.72 5.83
CA VAL A 57 13.89 6.44 4.89
C VAL A 57 12.54 5.75 4.76
N ALA A 58 12.53 4.42 4.66
CA ALA A 58 11.28 3.64 4.64
C ALA A 58 10.51 3.81 5.95
N ASN A 59 11.20 3.81 7.10
CA ASN A 59 10.56 4.04 8.41
C ASN A 59 9.90 5.41 8.48
N SER A 60 10.63 6.46 8.07
CA SER A 60 10.13 7.82 8.10
C SER A 60 8.92 8.02 7.18
N ALA A 61 8.98 7.51 5.94
CA ALA A 61 7.86 7.59 5.01
C ALA A 61 6.60 6.90 5.56
N ILE A 62 6.75 5.69 6.08
CA ILE A 62 5.62 4.95 6.65
C ILE A 62 5.09 5.61 7.94
N GLN A 63 5.97 6.20 8.75
CA GLN A 63 5.54 6.92 9.95
C GLN A 63 4.73 8.18 9.60
N GLN A 64 5.09 8.89 8.52
CA GLN A 64 4.31 10.03 8.04
C GLN A 64 2.88 9.61 7.63
N ASP A 65 2.72 8.47 6.96
CA ASP A 65 1.40 7.93 6.63
C ASP A 65 0.60 7.57 7.90
N ILE A 66 1.25 6.96 8.90
CA ILE A 66 0.64 6.62 10.19
C ILE A 66 0.19 7.88 10.94
N ASP A 67 1.04 8.91 10.98
CA ASP A 67 0.73 10.17 11.66
C ASP A 67 -0.43 10.89 10.98
N LEU A 68 -0.48 10.88 9.65
CA LEU A 68 -1.58 11.42 8.87
C LEU A 68 -2.91 10.73 9.22
N VAL A 69 -2.97 9.40 9.21
CA VAL A 69 -4.22 8.69 9.52
C VAL A 69 -4.65 8.89 10.97
N ASN A 70 -3.69 9.00 11.90
CA ASN A 70 -3.99 9.33 13.31
C ASN A 70 -4.59 10.73 13.46
N GLN A 71 -4.05 11.73 12.75
CA GLN A 71 -4.60 13.10 12.75
C GLN A 71 -6.02 13.15 12.18
N LEU A 72 -6.33 12.28 11.21
CA LEU A 72 -7.66 12.13 10.63
C LEU A 72 -8.61 11.27 11.50
N GLY A 73 -8.15 10.73 12.63
CA GLY A 73 -8.95 9.85 13.49
C GLY A 73 -9.25 8.48 12.89
N ILE A 74 -8.47 8.04 11.89
CA ILE A 74 -8.65 6.77 11.18
C ILE A 74 -7.83 5.69 11.89
N ASN A 75 -8.49 4.63 12.33
CA ASN A 75 -7.88 3.59 13.19
C ASN A 75 -8.10 2.16 12.69
N SER A 76 -8.60 1.97 11.46
CA SER A 76 -8.89 0.65 10.89
C SER A 76 -8.55 0.60 9.41
N THR A 77 -8.37 -0.62 8.90
CA THR A 77 -8.15 -0.88 7.48
C THR A 77 -9.08 -2.02 7.01
N PRO A 78 -9.54 -2.01 5.75
CA PRO A 78 -9.37 -0.92 4.78
C PRO A 78 -10.24 0.29 5.13
N PHE A 79 -9.75 1.49 4.79
CA PHE A 79 -10.47 2.75 4.92
C PHE A 79 -10.28 3.56 3.64
N PHE A 80 -11.34 4.23 3.20
CA PHE A 80 -11.35 4.99 1.95
C PHE A 80 -11.86 6.41 2.21
N ILE A 81 -11.25 7.37 1.52
CA ILE A 81 -11.74 8.75 1.39
C ILE A 81 -11.96 8.99 -0.11
N MET A 82 -13.19 9.33 -0.48
CA MET A 82 -13.58 9.63 -1.86
C MET A 82 -14.29 10.98 -1.88
N GLY A 83 -13.58 12.03 -2.30
CA GLY A 83 -14.09 13.40 -2.23
C GLY A 83 -14.45 13.78 -0.79
N SER A 84 -15.72 14.14 -0.56
CA SER A 84 -16.25 14.47 0.77
C SER A 84 -16.74 13.26 1.58
N GLU A 85 -16.73 12.06 1.00
CA GLU A 85 -17.26 10.84 1.64
C GLU A 85 -16.10 10.00 2.17
N SER A 86 -16.29 9.35 3.31
CA SER A 86 -15.33 8.39 3.86
C SER A 86 -16.02 7.15 4.43
N PHE A 87 -15.38 5.99 4.32
CA PHE A 87 -15.97 4.71 4.72
C PHE A 87 -14.92 3.68 5.14
N ALA A 88 -15.23 2.94 6.21
CA ALA A 88 -14.38 1.92 6.81
C ALA A 88 -14.89 0.49 6.48
N SER A 89 -15.09 0.21 5.19
CA SER A 89 -15.63 -1.08 4.75
C SER A 89 -15.11 -1.47 3.37
N VAL A 90 -15.10 -2.78 3.10
CA VAL A 90 -14.91 -3.30 1.74
C VAL A 90 -16.23 -3.15 1.01
N LEU A 91 -16.28 -2.18 0.10
CA LEU A 91 -17.38 -2.05 -0.85
C LEU A 91 -17.14 -2.93 -2.08
N SER A 92 -18.23 -3.36 -2.73
CA SER A 92 -18.12 -3.93 -4.07
C SER A 92 -17.64 -2.87 -5.07
N LEU A 93 -17.10 -3.30 -6.21
CA LEU A 93 -16.70 -2.36 -7.27
C LEU A 93 -17.91 -1.51 -7.71
N ASP A 94 -19.06 -2.15 -7.92
CA ASP A 94 -20.30 -1.49 -8.32
C ASP A 94 -20.72 -0.41 -7.31
N ASP A 95 -20.63 -0.68 -6.00
CA ASP A 95 -20.94 0.30 -4.96
C ASP A 95 -19.96 1.49 -4.99
N MET A 96 -18.67 1.23 -5.21
CA MET A 96 -17.67 2.28 -5.35
C MET A 96 -17.92 3.16 -6.59
N GLU A 97 -18.27 2.55 -7.72
CA GLU A 97 -18.57 3.28 -8.97
C GLU A 97 -19.83 4.13 -8.84
N GLN A 98 -20.87 3.62 -8.17
CA GLN A 98 -22.07 4.39 -7.88
C GLN A 98 -21.78 5.57 -6.95
N LEU A 99 -20.95 5.38 -5.91
CA LEU A 99 -20.53 6.46 -5.03
C LEU A 99 -19.76 7.54 -5.80
N LEU A 100 -18.79 7.14 -6.61
CA LEU A 100 -18.00 8.05 -7.44
C LEU A 100 -18.90 8.85 -8.39
N SER A 101 -19.83 8.18 -9.08
CA SER A 101 -20.76 8.82 -10.01
C SER A 101 -21.61 9.89 -9.32
N LYS A 102 -22.09 9.61 -8.10
CA LYS A 102 -22.84 10.59 -7.29
C LYS A 102 -22.01 11.79 -6.88
N LEU A 103 -20.72 11.59 -6.59
CA LEU A 103 -19.83 12.67 -6.17
C LEU A 103 -19.44 13.58 -7.34
N VAL A 104 -19.14 12.99 -8.50
CA VAL A 104 -18.83 13.74 -9.72
C VAL A 104 -20.03 14.57 -10.18
N ALA A 105 -21.26 14.05 -10.08
CA ALA A 105 -22.46 14.79 -10.47
C ALA A 105 -22.82 15.98 -9.55
N LYS A 106 -22.24 16.03 -8.34
CA LYS A 106 -22.45 17.10 -7.36
C LYS A 106 -21.39 18.22 -7.43
N ALA A 107 -20.29 17.99 -8.15
CA ALA A 107 -19.19 18.93 -8.32
C ALA A 107 -19.44 19.87 -9.51
#